data_AF-A0A9X1RNJ5-F1
#
_entry.id   AF-A0A9X1RNJ5-F1
#
_cell.length_a   1.000
_cell.length_b   1.000
_cell.length_c   1.000
_cell.angle_alpha   90.00
_cell.angle_beta   90.00
_cell.angle_gamma   90.00
#
_symmetry.space_group_name_H-M   'P 1'
#
loop_
_entity.id
_entity.type
_entity.pdbx_description
1 polymer ?
#
loop_
_entity_poly.entity_id
_entity_poly.type
_entity_poly.pdbx_seq_one_letter_code
_entity_poly.pdbx_strand_id
1 'polypeptide(L)' 'MGRWTRSTQHASRQLDIIHPPRRVFELRKLGHRITTSWTWRVTEAGERHRVGLYVLEGKA' A
#
# COMPACT_ATOMS: atom_id res chain seq x y z
N MET A 1 -2.04 -6.60 18.57
CA MET A 1 -1.75 -6.61 17.12
C MET A 1 -1.38 -5.19 16.68
N GLY A 2 -0.21 -4.99 16.06
CA GLY A 2 0.17 -3.68 15.51
C GLY A 2 -0.55 -3.38 14.20
N ARG A 3 -0.90 -2.10 13.99
CA ARG A 3 -1.50 -1.60 12.74
C ARG A 3 -0.42 -1.52 11.66
N TRP A 4 -0.44 -2.45 10.70
CA TRP A 4 0.56 -2.48 9.63
C TRP A 4 0.14 -1.55 8.48
N THR A 5 0.86 -0.43 8.35
CA THR A 5 0.72 0.48 7.21
C THR A 5 1.84 0.21 6.21
N ARG A 6 1.50 -0.04 4.94
CA ARG A 6 2.47 -0.23 3.85
C ARG A 6 2.21 0.79 2.75
N SER A 7 3.24 1.50 2.27
CA SER A 7 3.10 2.42 1.13
C SER A 7 3.24 1.69 -0.20
N THR A 8 2.76 2.28 -1.29
CA THR A 8 3.00 1.77 -2.66
C THR A 8 4.49 1.56 -2.94
N GLN A 9 5.34 2.53 -2.56
CA GLN A 9 6.79 2.41 -2.75
C GLN A 9 7.39 1.26 -1.94
N HIS A 10 6.99 1.11 -0.68
CA HIS A 10 7.48 0.02 0.17
C HIS A 10 7.01 -1.34 -0.35
N ALA A 11 5.75 -1.46 -0.76
CA ALA A 11 5.20 -2.69 -1.32
C ALA A 11 5.92 -3.09 -2.61
N SER A 12 6.23 -2.13 -3.48
CA SER A 12 6.97 -2.41 -4.71
C SER A 12 8.42 -2.79 -4.46
N ARG A 13 9.14 -2.05 -3.59
CA ARG A 13 10.59 -2.24 -3.39
C ARG A 13 10.94 -3.37 -2.42
N GLN A 14 10.16 -3.56 -1.35
CA GLN A 14 10.51 -4.49 -0.27
C GLN A 14 9.69 -5.77 -0.27
N LEU A 15 8.46 -5.74 -0.81
CA LEU A 15 7.60 -6.92 -0.91
C LEU A 15 7.58 -7.50 -2.34
N ASP A 16 8.37 -6.93 -3.24
CA ASP A 16 8.45 -7.31 -4.66
C ASP A 16 7.08 -7.35 -5.37
N ILE A 17 6.18 -6.43 -4.98
CA ILE A 17 4.86 -6.32 -5.59
C ILE A 17 4.92 -5.34 -6.75
N ILE A 18 4.94 -5.87 -7.98
CA ILE A 18 5.00 -5.08 -9.21
C ILE A 18 3.85 -4.05 -9.30
N HIS A 19 2.62 -4.43 -8.93
CA HIS A 19 1.45 -3.55 -9.01
C HIS A 19 0.66 -3.54 -7.69
N PRO A 20 1.10 -2.76 -6.68
CA PRO A 20 0.48 -2.76 -5.35
C PRO A 20 -1.04 -2.48 -5.35
N PRO A 21 -1.58 -1.55 -6.17
CA PRO A 21 -3.03 -1.33 -6.22
C PRO A 21 -3.82 -2.57 -6.65
N ARG A 22 -3.25 -3.40 -7.54
CA ARG A 22 -3.91 -4.62 -8.03
C ARG A 22 -3.93 -5.69 -6.94
N ARG A 23 -2.82 -5.86 -6.20
CA ARG A 23 -2.78 -6.77 -5.05
C ARG A 23 -3.78 -6.38 -3.96
N VAL A 24 -3.91 -5.08 -3.67
CA VAL A 24 -4.91 -4.60 -2.70
C VAL A 24 -6.33 -4.90 -3.18
N PHE A 25 -6.62 -4.74 -4.48
CA PHE A 25 -7.91 -5.10 -5.06
C PHE A 25 -8.20 -6.60 -4.93
N GLU A 26 -7.22 -7.46 -5.25
CA GLU A 26 -7.34 -8.92 -5.09
C GLU A 26 -7.57 -9.33 -3.62
N LEU A 27 -6.84 -8.74 -2.67
CA LEU A 27 -7.02 -9.01 -1.24
C LEU A 27 -8.39 -8.58 -0.73
N ARG A 28 -8.92 -7.44 -1.21
CA ARG A 28 -10.28 -7.02 -0.88
C ARG A 28 -11.32 -8.02 -1.39
N LYS A 29 -11.13 -8.57 -2.60
CA LYS A 29 -12.01 -9.63 -3.12
C LYS A 29 -11.96 -10.91 -2.28
N LEU A 30 -10.84 -11.20 -1.63
CA LEU A 30 -10.70 -12.32 -0.70
C LEU A 30 -11.25 -12.02 0.72
N GLY A 31 -11.87 -10.85 0.93
CA GLY A 31 -12.48 -10.47 2.21
C GLY A 31 -11.56 -9.73 3.17
N HIS A 32 -10.37 -9.27 2.74
CA HIS A 32 -9.53 -8.45 3.61
C HIS A 32 -10.00 -6.99 3.66
N ARG A 33 -10.12 -6.44 4.87
CA ARG A 33 -10.47 -5.04 5.07
C ARG A 33 -9.20 -4.18 5.01
N ILE A 34 -8.98 -3.54 3.86
CA ILE A 34 -7.82 -2.68 3.64
C ILE A 34 -8.27 -1.25 3.37
N THR A 35 -7.88 -0.32 4.23
CA THR A 35 -8.09 1.13 4.04
C THR A 35 -6.98 1.69 3.15
N THR A 36 -7.33 2.56 2.21
CA THR A 36 -6.35 3.30 1.40
C THR A 36 -6.41 4.79 1.72
N SER A 37 -5.28 5.37 2.07
CA SER A 37 -5.07 6.82 2.15
C SER A 37 -4.00 7.23 1.16
N TRP A 38 -3.88 8.52 0.88
CA TRP A 38 -2.87 9.04 -0.04
C TRP A 38 -1.92 9.98 0.67
N THR A 39 -0.64 9.90 0.33
CA THR A 39 0.38 10.83 0.84
C THR A 39 1.35 11.22 -0.27
N TRP A 40 2.02 12.34 -0.08
CA TRP A 40 3.10 12.78 -0.96
C TRP A 40 4.44 12.30 -0.41
N ARG A 41 5.27 11.73 -1.28
CA ARG A 41 6.63 11.32 -0.94
C ARG A 41 7.60 11.84 -1.99
N VAL A 42 8.71 12.38 -1.51
CA VAL A 42 9.87 12.71 -2.33
C VAL A 42 10.69 11.44 -2.48
N THR A 43 11.06 11.11 -3.71
CA THR A 43 11.91 9.96 -4.01
C THR A 43 13.38 10.35 -3.93
N GLU A 44 14.28 9.37 -4.00
CA GLU A 44 15.74 9.60 -4.02
C GLU A 44 16.18 10.45 -5.23
N ALA A 45 15.37 10.48 -6.30
CA ALA A 45 15.59 11.35 -7.45
C ALA A 45 15.19 12.82 -7.19
N GLY A 46 14.69 13.16 -6.00
CA GLY A 46 14.18 14.50 -5.66
C GLY A 46 12.74 14.76 -6.13
N GLU A 47 12.17 13.86 -6.92
CA GLU A 47 10.82 14.00 -7.49
C GLU A 47 9.71 13.68 -6.48
N ARG A 48 8.63 14.47 -6.52
CA ARG A 48 7.48 14.34 -5.63
C ARG A 48 6.37 13.49 -6.27
N HIS A 49 6.08 12.34 -5.66
CA HIS A 49 5.04 11.43 -6.12
C HIS A 49 3.92 11.29 -5.09
N ARG A 50 2.69 11.18 -5.58
CA ARG A 50 1.55 10.80 -4.75
C ARG A 50 1.49 9.28 -4.66
N VAL A 51 1.52 8.73 -3.45
CA VAL A 51 1.56 7.29 -3.22
C VAL A 51 0.45 6.85 -2.28
N GLY A 52 -0.04 5.63 -2.50
CA GLY A 52 -1.02 5.00 -1.64
C GLY A 52 -0.38 4.53 -0.34
N LEU A 53 -1.11 4.69 0.76
CA LEU A 53 -0.87 4.07 2.05
C LEU A 53 -1.98 3.06 2.27
N TYR A 54 -1.61 1.80 2.46
CA TYR A 54 -2.51 0.69 2.66
C TYR A 54 -2.42 0.22 4.10
N VAL A 55 -3.55 0.18 4.78
CA VAL A 55 -3.65 -0.32 6.16
C VAL A 55 -4.54 -1.54 6.17
N LEU A 56 -4.01 -2.66 6.65
CA LEU A 56 -4.80 -3.86 6.91
C LEU A 56 -5.48 -3.71 8.27
N GLU A 57 -6.80 -3.59 8.26
CA GLU A 57 -7.62 -3.44 9.47
C GLU A 57 -8.11 -4.80 10.01
N GLY A 58 -7.91 -5.89 9.25
CA GLY A 58 -8.31 -7.26 9.61
C GLY A 58 -8.95 -8.02 8.45
N LYS A 59 -9.60 -9.14 8.77
CA LYS A 59 -10.50 -9.87 7.85
C LYS A 59 -11.94 -9.43 8.11
N ALA A 60 -12.72 -9.23 7.06
CA ALA A 60 -14.15 -9.02 7.15
C ALA A 60 -14.87 -10.35 7.48
#